data_AF-A0A5B7GD05-F1
#
_entry.id   AF-A0A5B7GD05-F1
#
_cell.length_a   1.000
_cell.length_b   1.000
_cell.length_c   1.000
_cell.angle_alpha   90.00
_cell.angle_beta   90.00
_cell.angle_gamma   90.00
#
_symmetry.space_group_name_H-M   'P 1'
#
loop_
_entity.id
_entity.type
_entity.pdbx_description
1 polymer ?
#
loop_
_entity_poly.entity_id
_entity_poly.type
_entity_poly.pdbx_seq_one_letter_code
_entity_poly.pdbx_strand_id
1 'polypeptide(L)' 'MGLPTLQDRKEHGDITIMYKIVNGIEKTDKEDLVLVTEEDRRTRGHVNIRMRQCVKDIGKDSFPHRTVEKWNALSE' A
#
# COMPACT_ATOMS: atom_id res chain seq x y z
N MET A 1 6.74 5.68 -29.28
CA MET A 1 7.71 6.00 -28.20
C MET A 1 7.01 5.75 -26.87
N GLY A 2 7.24 4.59 -26.25
CA GLY A 2 6.51 4.11 -25.07
C GLY A 2 7.33 4.26 -23.79
N LEU A 3 7.63 5.50 -23.39
CA LEU A 3 8.33 5.76 -22.13
C LEU A 3 7.31 5.90 -20.99
N PRO A 4 7.56 5.28 -19.83
CA PRO A 4 6.67 5.39 -18.69
C PRO A 4 6.62 6.83 -18.19
N THR A 5 5.41 7.27 -17.86
CA THR A 5 5.15 8.61 -17.38
C THR A 5 5.74 8.82 -15.98
N LEU A 6 5.78 10.07 -15.53
CA LEU A 6 6.19 10.37 -14.15
C LEU A 6 5.22 9.76 -13.13
N GLN A 7 3.94 9.64 -13.49
CA GLN A 7 2.94 8.99 -12.65
C GLN A 7 3.23 7.50 -12.53
N ASP A 8 3.46 6.80 -13.64
CA ASP A 8 3.76 5.35 -13.64
C ASP A 8 4.97 5.02 -12.76
N ARG A 9 6.02 5.86 -12.83
CA ARG A 9 7.23 5.69 -12.00
C ARG A 9 6.95 5.90 -10.51
N LYS A 10 6.12 6.88 -10.15
CA LYS A 10 5.71 7.10 -8.76
C LYS A 10 4.90 5.91 -8.23
N GLU A 11 3.94 5.44 -9.02
CA GLU A 11 3.08 4.31 -8.64
C GLU A 11 3.89 3.02 -8.43
N HIS A 12 4.87 2.76 -9.32
CA HIS A 12 5.77 1.63 -9.16
C HIS A 12 6.63 1.74 -7.89
N GLY A 13 7.14 2.95 -7.59
CA GLY A 13 7.88 3.22 -6.37
C GLY A 13 7.04 2.98 -5.11
N ASP A 14 5.78 3.43 -5.14
CA ASP A 14 4.84 3.27 -4.03
C ASP A 14 4.55 1.80 -3.73
N ILE A 15 4.26 0.99 -4.76
CA ILE A 15 4.03 -0.46 -4.61
C ILE A 15 5.29 -1.16 -4.08
N THR A 16 6.48 -0.75 -4.54
CA THR A 16 7.76 -1.33 -4.08
C THR A 16 7.98 -1.09 -2.59
N ILE A 17 7.68 0.12 -2.11
CA ILE A 17 7.81 0.45 -0.69
C ILE A 17 6.78 -0.34 0.13
N MET A 18 5.53 -0.46 -0.34
CA MET A 18 4.52 -1.30 0.33
C MET A 18 4.96 -2.76 0.47
N TYR A 19 5.53 -3.36 -0.59
CA TYR A 19 6.08 -4.70 -0.51
C TYR A 19 7.16 -4.83 0.58
N LYS A 20 8.08 -3.85 0.69
CA LYS A 20 9.10 -3.86 1.74
C LYS A 20 8.52 -3.75 3.14
N ILE A 21 7.49 -2.92 3.32
CA ILE A 21 6.80 -2.75 4.61
C ILE A 21 6.08 -4.03 5.02
N VAL A 22 5.29 -4.62 4.10
CA VAL A 22 4.54 -5.86 4.35
C VAL A 22 5.45 -7.03 4.69
N ASN A 23 6.59 -7.14 4.01
CA ASN A 23 7.59 -8.19 4.29
C ASN A 23 8.55 -7.85 5.44
N GLY A 24 8.36 -6.71 6.12
CA GLY A 24 9.20 -6.30 7.25
C GLY A 24 10.64 -5.93 6.90
N ILE A 25 10.94 -5.70 5.61
CA ILE A 25 12.25 -5.26 5.10
C ILE A 25 12.48 -3.80 5.44
N GLU A 26 11.43 -2.97 5.34
CA GLU A 26 11.47 -1.55 5.65
C GLU A 26 10.56 -1.27 6.85
N LYS A 27 11.08 -0.57 7.86
CA LYS A 27 10.31 -0.17 9.04
C LYS A 27 9.66 1.17 8.77
N THR A 28 8.36 1.15 8.55
CA THR A 28 7.51 2.32 8.80
C THR A 28 7.21 2.36 10.29
N ASP A 29 7.09 3.56 10.88
CA ASP A 29 6.56 3.69 12.24
C ASP A 29 5.22 2.96 12.28
N LYS A 30 5.14 1.87 13.05
CA LYS A 30 4.04 0.88 13.01
C LYS A 30 2.70 1.49 13.41
N GLU A 31 2.72 2.64 14.07
CA GLU A 31 1.55 3.47 14.39
C GLU A 31 0.97 4.18 13.15
N ASP A 32 1.73 4.26 12.06
CA ASP A 32 1.40 5.01 10.85
C ASP A 32 0.73 4.08 9.82
N LEU A 33 -0.60 4.02 9.93
CA LEU A 33 -1.53 3.94 8.80
C LEU A 33 -1.71 2.59 8.07
N VAL A 34 -0.90 1.55 8.29
CA VAL A 34 -0.99 0.26 7.55
C VAL A 34 -1.13 -0.91 8.54
N LEU A 35 -2.37 -1.30 8.86
CA LEU A 35 -2.66 -2.54 9.58
C LEU A 35 -2.65 -3.70 8.58
N VAL A 36 -1.60 -4.50 8.60
CA VAL A 36 -1.54 -5.78 7.88
C VAL A 36 -2.56 -6.70 8.55
N THR A 37 -3.68 -6.98 7.86
CA THR A 37 -4.69 -7.89 8.41
C THR A 37 -4.30 -9.31 8.08
N GLU A 38 -3.87 -10.08 9.07
CA GLU A 38 -3.68 -11.53 8.91
C GLU A 38 -5.02 -12.29 8.83
N GLU A 39 -6.13 -11.63 9.18
CA GLU A 39 -7.25 -12.31 9.81
C GLU A 39 -8.40 -12.77 8.89
N ASP A 40 -8.37 -12.65 7.55
CA ASP A 40 -9.55 -13.15 6.81
C ASP A 40 -9.42 -13.65 5.36
N ARG A 41 -8.28 -13.51 4.65
CA ARG A 41 -8.21 -13.99 3.25
C ARG A 41 -6.81 -14.43 2.81
N ARG A 42 -6.26 -15.49 3.40
CA ARG A 42 -5.12 -16.26 2.81
C ARG A 42 -5.51 -17.02 1.52
N THR A 43 -6.38 -16.45 0.70
CA THR A 43 -6.95 -17.09 -0.49
C THR A 43 -6.34 -16.62 -1.81
N ARG A 44 -5.40 -15.65 -1.80
CA ARG A 44 -4.89 -15.00 -3.04
C ARG A 44 -3.39 -14.64 -3.04
N GLY A 45 -2.55 -15.38 -2.30
CA GLY A 45 -1.07 -15.28 -2.32
C GLY A 45 -0.40 -13.94 -1.94
N HIS A 46 -1.14 -12.85 -1.73
CA HIS A 46 -0.66 -11.60 -1.15
C HIS A 46 -1.54 -11.14 0.01
N VAL A 47 -0.95 -10.38 0.95
CA VAL A 47 -1.61 -9.99 2.20
C VAL A 47 -2.42 -8.72 2.00
N ASN A 48 -3.71 -8.74 2.36
CA ASN A 48 -4.54 -7.54 2.35
C ASN A 48 -4.15 -6.60 3.50
N ILE A 49 -4.20 -5.31 3.22
CA ILE A 49 -3.84 -4.25 4.15
C ILE A 49 -5.06 -3.39 4.42
N ARG A 50 -5.29 -3.03 5.68
CA ARG A 50 -6.27 -2.03 6.07
C ARG A 50 -5.58 -0.77 6.56
N MET A 51 -6.12 0.36 6.16
CA MET A 51 -5.75 1.64 6.73
C MET A 51 -6.48 1.84 8.06
N ARG A 52 -5.84 2.48 9.04
CA ARG A 52 -6.57 3.01 10.19
C ARG A 52 -7.57 4.05 9.67
N GLN A 53 -8.79 4.08 10.21
CA GLN A 53 -9.77 5.09 9.82
C GLN A 53 -9.25 6.49 10.17
N CYS A 54 -8.94 7.27 9.15
CA CYS A 54 -8.64 8.69 9.27
C CYS A 54 -9.97 9.46 9.29
N VAL A 55 -10.21 10.24 10.35
CA VAL A 55 -11.48 11.01 10.53
C VAL A 55 -11.49 12.29 9.68
N LYS A 56 -10.32 12.76 9.23
CA LYS A 56 -10.15 13.98 8.44
C LYS A 56 -9.58 13.63 7.06
N ASP A 57 -10.03 14.37 6.04
CA ASP A 57 -9.59 14.21 4.63
C ASP A 57 -8.14 14.70 4.38
N ILE A 58 -7.43 15.07 5.44
CA ILE A 58 -6.03 15.54 5.39
C ILE A 58 -5.09 14.44 4.85
N GLY A 59 -5.45 13.17 5.09
CA GLY A 59 -4.62 12.02 4.72
C GLY A 59 -4.89 11.44 3.34
N LYS A 60 -5.80 11.99 2.53
CA LYS A 60 -6.21 11.34 1.27
C LYS A 60 -5.09 11.25 0.23
N ASP A 61 -4.25 12.28 0.15
CA ASP A 61 -3.08 12.31 -0.75
C ASP A 61 -1.82 11.72 -0.10
N SER A 62 -1.92 11.25 1.14
CA SER A 62 -0.80 10.62 1.83
C SER A 62 -0.42 9.30 1.18
N PHE A 63 0.87 8.99 1.29
CA PHE A 63 1.47 7.78 0.72
C PHE A 63 0.67 6.49 1.01
N PRO A 64 0.21 6.22 2.24
CA PRO A 64 -0.47 4.96 2.51
C PRO A 64 -1.91 4.96 1.95
N HIS A 65 -2.60 6.10 1.93
CA HIS A 65 -3.98 6.17 1.45
C HIS A 65 -4.08 5.93 -0.06
N ARG A 66 -3.13 6.46 -0.85
CA ARG A 66 -3.10 6.25 -2.30
C ARG A 66 -2.67 4.83 -2.71
N THR A 67 -1.95 4.13 -1.84
CA THR A 67 -1.29 2.87 -2.19
C THR A 67 -2.04 1.64 -1.66
N VAL A 68 -2.79 1.76 -0.55
CA VAL A 68 -3.57 0.65 0.02
C VAL A 68 -4.64 0.14 -0.93
N GLU A 69 -5.40 1.02 -1.60
CA GLU A 69 -6.43 0.61 -2.57
C GLU A 69 -5.81 -0.12 -3.76
N LYS A 70 -4.70 0.41 -4.29
CA LYS A 70 -3.98 -0.20 -5.42
C LYS A 70 -3.39 -1.55 -5.05
N TRP A 71 -2.78 -1.66 -3.88
CA TRP A 71 -2.24 -2.92 -3.36
C TRP A 71 -3.32 -3.99 -3.22
N ASN A 72 -4.45 -3.66 -2.58
CA ASN A 72 -5.57 -4.59 -2.42
C ASN A 72 -6.28 -4.93 -3.74
N ALA A 73 -6.09 -4.11 -4.78
CA ALA A 73 -6.60 -4.33 -6.13
C ALA A 73 -5.64 -5.13 -7.03
N LEU A 74 -4.42 -5.44 -6.56
CA LEU A 74 -3.52 -6.35 -7.27
C LEU A 74 -4.18 -7.73 -7.33
N SER A 75 -4.54 -8.19 -8.52
CA SER A 75 -4.82 -9.60 -8.73
C SER A 75 -3.51 -10.37 -8.84
N GLU A 76 -3.47 -11.61 -8.36
CA GLU A 76 -2.46 -12.58 -8.84
C GLU A 76 -2.55 -12.76 -10.35
#